data_AF-A0A2A5M3Y9-F1
#
_entry.id   AF-A0A2A5M3Y9-F1
#
_cell.length_a   1.000
_cell.length_b   1.000
_cell.length_c   1.000
_cell.angle_alpha   90.00
_cell.angle_beta   90.00
_cell.angle_gamma   90.00
#
_symmetry.space_group_name_H-M   'P 1'
#
loop_
_entity.id
_entity.type
_entity.pdbx_description
1 polymer ?
#
loop_
_entity_poly.entity_id
_entity_poly.type
_entity_poly.pdbx_seq_one_letter_code
_entity_poly.pdbx_strand_id
1 'polypeptide(L)'
;IKENLSHFFDYLFLKFIKDTFIISVGVLCLSLILGVSSAYLIANYDFYFCKILEKLLILPLAIPAYILAFVYVGIMDFQGFFHENFGFRIDFFNHYGVIFVLAISLYPYIYLFAKTAFKSEAKEAYEVAKIMKYSEFRIFTRVALLSARPAIFSGALLVLMETLSDYGASAYLGVDTFSAGIFKLWYDLNDSYSSSVLSGILMLFVFLIMYVDYYYKNKHHYSFNQNLALFIKKRKLNPIKQILSCIYCFMIAFVGFILPFIWLVYWGLKDH
;
A
#
# COMPACT_ATOMS: atom_id res chain seq x y z
N ILE A 1 21.67 31.64 -15.39
CA ILE A 1 21.69 30.81 -14.16
C ILE A 1 20.60 31.25 -13.19
N LYS A 2 20.60 32.49 -12.66
CA LYS A 2 19.55 32.98 -11.73
C LYS A 2 18.11 32.99 -12.29
N GLU A 3 17.90 33.39 -13.55
CA GLU A 3 16.55 33.39 -14.17
C GLU A 3 15.98 31.99 -14.50
N ASN A 4 16.84 31.04 -14.89
CA ASN A 4 16.43 29.63 -15.06
C ASN A 4 16.11 28.97 -13.71
N LEU A 5 16.82 29.36 -12.64
CA LEU A 5 16.59 28.85 -11.30
C LEU A 5 15.23 29.29 -10.74
N SER A 6 14.83 30.55 -10.89
CA SER A 6 13.53 31.02 -10.38
C SER A 6 12.37 30.32 -11.09
N HIS A 7 12.40 30.22 -12.43
CA HIS A 7 11.33 29.53 -13.17
C HIS A 7 11.29 28.01 -12.88
N PHE A 8 12.45 27.38 -12.64
CA PHE A 8 12.54 25.99 -12.19
C PHE A 8 11.91 25.77 -10.80
N PHE A 9 12.27 26.62 -9.83
CA PHE A 9 11.75 26.54 -8.46
C PHE A 9 10.26 26.92 -8.37
N ASP A 10 9.78 27.84 -9.21
CA ASP A 10 8.41 28.31 -9.11
C ASP A 10 7.40 27.33 -9.74
N TYR A 11 7.74 26.68 -10.86
CA TYR A 11 6.78 25.83 -11.59
C TYR A 11 7.07 24.33 -11.54
N LEU A 12 8.32 23.88 -11.66
CA LEU A 12 8.65 22.44 -11.66
C LEU A 12 8.71 21.89 -10.24
N PHE A 13 9.38 22.59 -9.34
CA PHE A 13 9.52 22.16 -7.95
C PHE A 13 8.17 22.11 -7.20
N LEU A 14 7.32 23.13 -7.37
CA LEU A 14 5.99 23.13 -6.76
C LEU A 14 5.11 21.99 -7.30
N LYS A 15 5.23 21.69 -8.60
CA LYS A 15 4.55 20.55 -9.21
C LYS A 15 5.00 19.22 -8.58
N PHE A 16 6.31 19.00 -8.45
CA PHE A 16 6.84 17.77 -7.84
C PHE A 16 6.39 17.61 -6.39
N ILE A 17 6.36 18.69 -5.61
CA ILE A 17 5.81 18.67 -4.24
C ILE A 17 4.34 18.28 -4.25
N LYS A 18 3.53 18.95 -5.06
CA LYS A 18 2.09 18.73 -5.10
C LYS A 18 1.75 17.31 -5.53
N ASP A 19 2.37 16.84 -6.61
CA ASP A 19 2.12 15.50 -7.14
C ASP A 19 2.56 14.43 -6.14
N THR A 20 3.77 14.56 -5.58
CA THR A 20 4.26 13.62 -4.55
C THR A 20 3.38 13.60 -3.31
N PHE A 21 2.89 14.76 -2.87
CA PHE A 21 1.98 14.83 -1.73
C PHE A 21 0.65 14.14 -2.01
N ILE A 22 0.04 14.40 -3.17
CA ILE A 22 -1.21 13.76 -3.60
C ILE A 22 -1.03 12.24 -3.67
N ILE A 23 0.04 11.77 -4.33
CA ILE A 23 0.34 10.34 -4.44
C ILE A 23 0.57 9.73 -3.07
N SER A 24 1.44 10.32 -2.24
CA SER A 24 1.77 9.77 -0.91
C SER A 24 0.54 9.64 -0.01
N VAL A 25 -0.32 10.67 0.04
CA VAL A 25 -1.54 10.64 0.85
C VAL A 25 -2.54 9.64 0.27
N GLY A 26 -2.74 9.62 -1.05
CA GLY A 26 -3.66 8.70 -1.71
C GLY A 26 -3.27 7.23 -1.50
N VAL A 27 -1.99 6.91 -1.71
CA VAL A 27 -1.43 5.57 -1.50
C VAL A 27 -1.56 5.17 -0.04
N LEU A 28 -1.15 6.02 0.89
CA LEU A 28 -1.29 5.74 2.33
C LEU A 28 -2.73 5.44 2.74
N CYS A 29 -3.69 6.29 2.33
CA CYS A 29 -5.09 6.11 2.67
C CYS A 29 -5.62 4.77 2.17
N LEU A 30 -5.37 4.45 0.89
CA LEU A 30 -5.87 3.23 0.29
C LEU A 30 -5.17 1.98 0.85
N SER A 31 -3.85 2.01 1.01
CA SER A 31 -3.07 0.92 1.62
C SER A 31 -3.44 0.69 3.08
N LEU A 32 -3.72 1.74 3.86
CA LEU A 32 -4.22 1.60 5.24
C LEU A 32 -5.58 0.91 5.27
N ILE A 33 -6.50 1.34 4.40
CA ILE A 33 -7.84 0.73 4.33
C ILE A 33 -7.71 -0.76 3.99
N LEU A 34 -6.98 -1.11 2.93
CA LEU A 34 -6.81 -2.49 2.47
C LEU A 34 -6.03 -3.35 3.46
N GLY A 35 -4.90 -2.84 3.97
CA GLY A 35 -4.00 -3.57 4.86
C GLY A 35 -4.61 -3.80 6.24
N VAL A 36 -5.19 -2.78 6.86
CA VAL A 36 -5.75 -2.89 8.22
C VAL A 36 -7.01 -3.75 8.25
N SER A 37 -7.92 -3.58 7.27
CA SER A 37 -9.17 -4.34 7.22
C SER A 37 -8.91 -5.84 6.99
N SER A 38 -8.05 -6.18 6.02
CA SER A 38 -7.70 -7.57 5.70
C SER A 38 -6.91 -8.21 6.83
N ALA A 39 -6.00 -7.47 7.47
CA ALA A 39 -5.26 -7.93 8.64
C ALA A 39 -6.19 -8.24 9.81
N TYR A 40 -7.16 -7.35 10.09
CA TYR A 40 -8.12 -7.56 11.16
C TYR A 40 -8.96 -8.82 10.92
N LEU A 41 -9.45 -9.02 9.69
CA LEU A 41 -10.23 -10.21 9.32
C LEU A 41 -9.42 -11.50 9.48
N ILE A 42 -8.21 -11.56 8.91
CA ILE A 42 -7.35 -12.75 8.93
C ILE A 42 -6.86 -13.07 10.34
N ALA A 43 -6.54 -12.07 11.15
CA ALA A 43 -6.03 -12.26 12.51
C ALA A 43 -7.12 -12.78 13.46
N ASN A 44 -8.34 -12.23 13.36
CA ASN A 44 -9.37 -12.41 14.39
C ASN A 44 -10.41 -13.48 14.07
N TYR A 45 -10.68 -13.75 12.78
CA TYR A 45 -11.80 -14.60 12.38
C TYR A 45 -11.34 -15.84 11.59
N ASP A 46 -12.05 -16.94 11.83
CA ASP A 46 -11.96 -18.17 11.06
C ASP A 46 -13.11 -18.21 10.05
N PHE A 47 -12.77 -18.16 8.77
CA PHE A 47 -13.70 -18.17 7.64
C PHE A 47 -13.14 -19.05 6.51
N TYR A 48 -13.97 -19.33 5.51
CA TYR A 48 -13.59 -20.19 4.38
C TYR A 48 -12.28 -19.74 3.73
N PHE A 49 -11.39 -20.70 3.45
CA PHE A 49 -10.08 -20.48 2.82
C PHE A 49 -9.15 -19.48 3.54
N CYS A 50 -9.43 -19.11 4.80
CA CYS A 50 -8.66 -18.10 5.55
C CYS A 50 -7.14 -18.38 5.55
N LYS A 51 -6.71 -19.64 5.67
CA LYS A 51 -5.27 -20.01 5.63
C LYS A 51 -4.61 -19.79 4.26
N ILE A 52 -5.37 -19.97 3.17
CA ILE A 52 -4.87 -19.75 1.81
C ILE A 52 -4.82 -18.24 1.55
N LEU A 53 -5.90 -17.54 1.85
CA LEU A 53 -5.99 -16.08 1.72
C LEU A 53 -4.94 -15.35 2.57
N GLU A 54 -4.63 -15.86 3.77
CA GLU A 54 -3.57 -15.31 4.62
C GLU A 54 -2.22 -15.22 3.90
N LYS A 55 -1.92 -16.18 3.00
CA LYS A 55 -0.70 -16.22 2.18
C LYS A 55 -0.85 -15.41 0.91
N LEU A 56 -1.99 -15.54 0.21
CA LEU A 56 -2.25 -14.85 -1.04
C LEU A 56 -2.20 -13.32 -0.90
N LEU A 57 -2.67 -12.77 0.24
CA LEU A 57 -2.65 -11.32 0.51
C LEU A 57 -1.23 -10.73 0.64
N ILE A 58 -0.18 -11.56 0.72
CA ILE A 58 1.22 -11.11 0.77
C ILE A 58 1.83 -11.07 -0.64
N LEU A 59 1.29 -11.86 -1.57
CA LEU A 59 1.85 -12.05 -2.91
C LEU A 59 1.92 -10.81 -3.80
N PRO A 60 1.09 -9.75 -3.65
CA PRO A 60 1.27 -8.53 -4.45
C PRO A 60 2.68 -7.92 -4.35
N LEU A 61 3.40 -8.14 -3.23
CA LEU A 61 4.80 -7.70 -3.09
C LEU A 61 5.77 -8.39 -4.05
N ALA A 62 5.39 -9.53 -4.63
CA ALA A 62 6.24 -10.26 -5.57
C ALA A 62 6.28 -9.62 -6.96
N ILE A 63 5.32 -8.74 -7.29
CA ILE A 63 5.25 -8.06 -8.57
C ILE A 63 5.67 -6.59 -8.35
N PRO A 64 6.77 -6.13 -8.97
CA PRO A 64 7.16 -4.73 -8.95
C PRO A 64 6.02 -3.80 -9.40
N ALA A 65 5.88 -2.65 -8.73
CA ALA A 65 4.77 -1.72 -8.99
C ALA A 65 4.70 -1.23 -10.45
N TYR A 66 5.85 -0.99 -11.09
CA TYR A 66 5.85 -0.58 -12.50
C TYR A 66 5.27 -1.69 -13.41
N ILE A 67 5.54 -2.97 -13.12
CA ILE A 67 4.98 -4.10 -13.89
C ILE A 67 3.46 -4.15 -13.69
N LEU A 68 2.98 -3.94 -12.45
CA LEU A 68 1.55 -3.81 -12.20
C LEU A 68 0.94 -2.67 -13.02
N ALA A 69 1.62 -1.51 -13.13
CA ALA A 69 1.14 -0.41 -13.94
C ALA A 69 0.98 -0.80 -15.41
N PHE A 70 1.99 -1.44 -16.00
CA PHE A 70 1.92 -1.97 -17.38
C PHE A 70 0.74 -2.92 -17.57
N VAL A 71 0.53 -3.85 -16.64
CA VAL A 71 -0.56 -4.82 -16.73
C VAL A 71 -1.92 -4.14 -16.64
N TYR A 72 -2.11 -3.20 -15.71
CA TYR A 72 -3.40 -2.51 -15.58
C TYR A 72 -3.70 -1.59 -16.77
N VAL A 73 -2.71 -0.89 -17.31
CA VAL A 73 -2.88 -0.14 -18.56
C VAL A 73 -3.29 -1.08 -19.69
N GLY A 74 -2.60 -2.21 -19.85
CA GLY A 74 -2.94 -3.21 -20.88
C GLY A 74 -4.30 -3.88 -20.72
N ILE A 75 -4.90 -3.86 -19.52
CA ILE A 75 -6.25 -4.38 -19.27
C ILE A 75 -7.30 -3.29 -19.48
N MET A 76 -7.07 -2.08 -18.97
CA MET A 76 -8.11 -1.07 -18.72
C MET A 76 -8.11 0.13 -19.67
N ASP A 77 -6.97 0.42 -20.32
CA ASP A 77 -6.78 1.66 -21.08
C ASP A 77 -7.15 1.52 -22.57
N PHE A 78 -6.81 2.52 -23.39
CA PHE A 78 -7.01 2.54 -24.83
C PHE A 78 -6.26 1.37 -25.49
N GLN A 79 -6.98 0.52 -26.24
CA GLN A 79 -6.53 -0.81 -26.74
C GLN A 79 -6.38 -1.89 -25.65
N GLY A 80 -6.82 -1.61 -24.43
CA GLY A 80 -6.92 -2.60 -23.37
C GLY A 80 -8.10 -3.54 -23.59
N PHE A 81 -8.03 -4.72 -22.95
CA PHE A 81 -9.04 -5.77 -23.05
C PHE A 81 -10.48 -5.27 -22.85
N PHE A 82 -10.72 -4.40 -21.87
CA PHE A 82 -12.07 -3.88 -21.62
C PHE A 82 -12.57 -2.95 -22.70
N HIS A 83 -11.69 -2.11 -23.26
CA HIS A 83 -12.05 -1.23 -24.35
C HIS A 83 -12.41 -2.02 -25.61
N GLU A 84 -11.60 -3.03 -25.96
CA GLU A 84 -11.82 -3.87 -27.14
C GLU A 84 -13.08 -4.75 -27.04
N ASN A 85 -13.37 -5.28 -25.85
CA ASN A 85 -14.47 -6.25 -25.68
C ASN A 85 -15.79 -5.62 -25.23
N PHE A 86 -15.74 -4.49 -24.50
CA PHE A 86 -16.92 -3.88 -23.86
C PHE A 86 -17.12 -2.39 -24.19
N GLY A 87 -16.17 -1.76 -24.91
CA GLY A 87 -16.31 -0.38 -25.36
C GLY A 87 -16.15 0.70 -24.29
N PHE A 88 -15.89 0.33 -23.02
CA PHE A 88 -15.58 1.29 -21.95
C PHE A 88 -14.09 1.23 -21.58
N ARG A 89 -13.55 2.36 -21.13
CA ARG A 89 -12.15 2.50 -20.71
C ARG A 89 -12.05 3.17 -19.35
N ILE A 90 -11.00 2.86 -18.62
CA ILE A 90 -10.58 3.59 -17.43
C ILE A 90 -9.19 4.12 -17.72
N ASP A 91 -9.04 5.44 -17.72
CA ASP A 91 -7.74 6.09 -17.94
C ASP A 91 -6.84 5.89 -16.72
N PHE A 92 -5.67 5.29 -16.93
CA PHE A 92 -4.67 5.04 -15.89
C PHE A 92 -3.49 6.03 -15.93
N PHE A 93 -3.34 6.84 -16.98
CA PHE A 93 -2.27 7.86 -17.12
C PHE A 93 -2.61 9.13 -16.32
N ASN A 94 -2.82 8.96 -15.02
CA ASN A 94 -3.15 10.04 -14.09
C ASN A 94 -2.74 9.67 -12.65
N HIS A 95 -2.91 10.61 -11.72
CA HIS A 95 -2.60 10.41 -10.31
C HIS A 95 -3.33 9.23 -9.68
N TYR A 96 -4.57 8.95 -10.10
CA TYR A 96 -5.36 7.86 -9.54
C TYR A 96 -4.84 6.49 -9.95
N GLY A 97 -4.34 6.35 -11.19
CA GLY A 97 -3.65 5.13 -11.64
C GLY A 97 -2.42 4.83 -10.79
N VAL A 98 -1.57 5.83 -10.55
CA VAL A 98 -0.39 5.70 -9.69
C VAL A 98 -0.78 5.33 -8.26
N ILE A 99 -1.77 6.04 -7.68
CA ILE A 99 -2.27 5.75 -6.34
C ILE A 99 -2.76 4.31 -6.23
N PHE A 100 -3.55 3.85 -7.21
CA PHE A 100 -4.11 2.51 -7.20
C PHE A 100 -3.02 1.43 -7.29
N VAL A 101 -2.11 1.56 -8.25
CA VAL A 101 -1.05 0.57 -8.51
C VAL A 101 -0.08 0.49 -7.33
N LEU A 102 0.37 1.63 -6.80
CA LEU A 102 1.24 1.63 -5.62
C LEU A 102 0.50 1.12 -4.40
N ALA A 103 -0.76 1.52 -4.19
CA ALA A 103 -1.50 1.06 -3.01
C ALA A 103 -1.72 -0.45 -3.01
N ILE A 104 -2.07 -1.04 -4.16
CA ILE A 104 -2.31 -2.47 -4.27
C ILE A 104 -1.01 -3.29 -4.19
N SER A 105 0.11 -2.72 -4.63
CA SER A 105 1.44 -3.33 -4.48
C SER A 105 1.92 -3.27 -3.03
N LEU A 106 1.72 -2.13 -2.35
CA LEU A 106 2.38 -1.81 -1.08
C LEU A 106 1.51 -2.06 0.17
N TYR A 107 0.19 -2.21 0.07
CA TYR A 107 -0.67 -2.54 1.23
C TYR A 107 -0.22 -3.78 2.04
N PRO A 108 0.45 -4.80 1.46
CA PRO A 108 0.86 -5.96 2.24
C PRO A 108 1.85 -5.62 3.37
N TYR A 109 2.62 -4.54 3.25
CA TYR A 109 3.48 -4.04 4.33
C TYR A 109 2.64 -3.69 5.57
N ILE A 110 1.58 -2.90 5.41
CA ILE A 110 0.66 -2.57 6.50
C ILE A 110 -0.05 -3.83 7.02
N TYR A 111 -0.49 -4.71 6.12
CA TYR A 111 -1.14 -5.96 6.48
C TYR A 111 -0.27 -6.83 7.39
N LEU A 112 1.02 -6.99 7.10
CA LEU A 112 1.94 -7.82 7.90
C LEU A 112 2.11 -7.28 9.33
N PHE A 113 2.33 -5.97 9.46
CA PHE A 113 2.49 -5.31 10.76
C PHE A 113 1.17 -5.29 11.55
N ALA A 114 0.06 -4.95 10.91
CA ALA A 114 -1.25 -4.94 11.55
C ALA A 114 -1.69 -6.35 11.99
N LYS A 115 -1.47 -7.37 11.15
CA LYS A 115 -1.88 -8.76 11.44
C LYS A 115 -1.17 -9.32 12.66
N THR A 116 0.13 -9.05 12.79
CA THR A 116 0.91 -9.52 13.94
C THR A 116 0.43 -8.86 15.23
N ALA A 117 0.22 -7.53 15.22
CA ALA A 117 -0.33 -6.80 16.36
C ALA A 117 -1.74 -7.25 16.75
N PHE A 118 -2.62 -7.50 15.77
CA PHE A 118 -3.96 -8.03 16.03
C PHE A 118 -3.94 -9.47 16.56
N LYS A 119 -2.90 -10.27 16.27
CA LYS A 119 -2.79 -11.63 16.81
C LYS A 119 -2.31 -11.66 18.26
N SER A 120 -1.53 -10.68 18.72
CA SER A 120 -0.94 -10.70 20.08
C SER A 120 -1.86 -10.13 21.16
N GLU A 121 -2.62 -9.08 20.86
CA GLU A 121 -3.29 -8.22 21.87
C GLU A 121 -4.80 -8.47 22.03
N ALA A 122 -5.38 -9.36 21.22
CA ALA A 122 -6.82 -9.32 20.94
C ALA A 122 -7.72 -10.22 21.78
N LYS A 123 -7.22 -11.09 22.68
CA LYS A 123 -8.14 -12.01 23.40
C LYS A 123 -8.69 -11.41 24.68
N GLU A 124 -7.83 -11.03 25.62
CA GLU A 124 -8.25 -10.54 26.94
C GLU A 124 -9.03 -9.22 26.82
N ALA A 125 -8.49 -8.26 26.07
CA ALA A 125 -9.14 -6.97 25.84
C ALA A 125 -10.48 -7.12 25.10
N TYR A 126 -10.62 -8.13 24.25
CA TYR A 126 -11.86 -8.42 23.54
C TYR A 126 -12.93 -9.04 24.45
N GLU A 127 -12.56 -10.02 25.28
CA GLU A 127 -13.47 -10.66 26.23
C GLU A 127 -14.02 -9.64 27.23
N VAL A 128 -13.16 -8.75 27.75
CA VAL A 128 -13.58 -7.62 28.60
C VAL A 128 -14.54 -6.69 27.87
N ALA A 129 -14.21 -6.26 26.65
CA ALA A 129 -15.07 -5.38 25.87
C ALA A 129 -16.45 -6.01 25.55
N LYS A 130 -16.49 -7.33 25.37
CA LYS A 130 -17.74 -8.09 25.20
C LYS A 130 -18.58 -8.13 26.47
N ILE A 131 -17.97 -8.30 27.65
CA ILE A 131 -18.67 -8.20 28.94
C ILE A 131 -19.27 -6.79 29.10
N MET A 132 -18.56 -5.75 28.67
CA MET A 132 -19.05 -4.37 28.61
C MET A 132 -20.10 -4.11 27.50
N LYS A 133 -20.60 -5.16 26.83
CA LYS A 133 -21.61 -5.11 25.78
C LYS A 133 -21.23 -4.23 24.58
N TYR A 134 -19.94 -4.10 24.26
CA TYR A 134 -19.52 -3.38 23.07
C TYR A 134 -19.88 -4.16 21.79
N SER A 135 -20.30 -3.42 20.75
CA SER A 135 -20.51 -3.98 19.41
C SER A 135 -19.19 -4.34 18.74
N GLU A 136 -19.19 -5.28 17.78
CA GLU A 136 -17.98 -5.70 17.05
C GLU A 136 -17.21 -4.51 16.44
N PHE A 137 -17.94 -3.54 15.87
CA PHE A 137 -17.34 -2.34 15.29
C PHE A 137 -16.68 -1.44 16.34
N ARG A 138 -17.28 -1.31 17.53
CA ARG A 138 -16.70 -0.55 18.64
C ARG A 138 -15.46 -1.25 19.19
N ILE A 139 -15.49 -2.57 19.27
CA ILE A 139 -14.33 -3.37 19.67
C ILE A 139 -13.19 -3.20 18.65
N PHE A 140 -13.49 -3.27 17.34
CA PHE A 140 -12.51 -3.00 16.31
C PHE A 140 -11.90 -1.60 16.45
N THR A 141 -12.71 -0.55 16.49
CA THR A 141 -12.21 0.84 16.45
C THR A 141 -11.55 1.30 17.76
N ARG A 142 -12.06 0.89 18.93
CA ARG A 142 -11.60 1.39 20.24
C ARG A 142 -10.61 0.48 20.95
N VAL A 143 -10.60 -0.82 20.64
CA VAL A 143 -9.72 -1.77 21.30
C VAL A 143 -8.64 -2.23 20.32
N ALA A 144 -9.03 -2.99 19.29
CA ALA A 144 -8.07 -3.60 18.38
C ALA A 144 -7.25 -2.56 17.60
N LEU A 145 -7.93 -1.60 16.97
CA LEU A 145 -7.27 -0.58 16.17
C LEU A 145 -6.36 0.29 17.04
N LEU A 146 -6.80 0.65 18.25
CA LEU A 146 -6.04 1.46 19.21
C LEU A 146 -4.74 0.76 19.66
N SER A 147 -4.82 -0.52 20.01
CA SER A 147 -3.64 -1.29 20.42
C SER A 147 -2.69 -1.55 19.25
N ALA A 148 -3.22 -1.73 18.04
CA ALA A 148 -2.41 -1.95 16.84
C ALA A 148 -1.86 -0.66 16.19
N ARG A 149 -2.28 0.54 16.62
CA ARG A 149 -1.84 1.82 16.03
C ARG A 149 -0.33 1.91 15.87
N PRO A 150 0.47 1.53 16.87
CA PRO A 150 1.91 1.64 16.72
C PRO A 150 2.42 0.76 15.57
N ALA A 151 2.01 -0.50 15.47
CA ALA A 151 2.46 -1.39 14.40
C ALA A 151 1.97 -0.91 13.02
N ILE A 152 0.71 -0.46 12.93
CA ILE A 152 0.12 0.12 11.73
C ILE A 152 0.91 1.35 11.28
N PHE A 153 1.34 2.19 12.21
CA PHE A 153 2.14 3.39 11.92
C PHE A 153 3.48 3.04 11.29
N SER A 154 4.23 2.07 11.83
CA SER A 154 5.48 1.62 11.20
C SER A 154 5.26 1.00 9.82
N GLY A 155 4.19 0.22 9.62
CA GLY A 155 3.83 -0.28 8.30
C GLY A 155 3.48 0.85 7.32
N ALA A 156 2.79 1.89 7.78
CA ALA A 156 2.45 3.06 6.98
C ALA A 156 3.68 3.88 6.60
N LEU A 157 4.62 4.08 7.54
CA LEU A 157 5.88 4.76 7.24
C LEU A 157 6.69 4.02 6.18
N LEU A 158 6.71 2.68 6.23
CA LEU A 158 7.37 1.88 5.20
C LEU A 158 6.71 2.06 3.82
N VAL A 159 5.37 2.01 3.75
CA VAL A 159 4.63 2.31 2.50
C VAL A 159 4.96 3.71 1.99
N LEU A 160 5.03 4.71 2.87
CA LEU A 160 5.36 6.07 2.49
C LEU A 160 6.80 6.19 1.97
N MET A 161 7.77 5.52 2.60
CA MET A 161 9.15 5.48 2.09
C MET A 161 9.23 4.85 0.70
N GLU A 162 8.58 3.70 0.50
CA GLU A 162 8.54 3.00 -0.79
C GLU A 162 7.87 3.87 -1.87
N THR A 163 6.78 4.55 -1.51
CA THR A 163 6.06 5.47 -2.42
C THR A 163 6.93 6.66 -2.81
N LEU A 164 7.67 7.24 -1.86
CA LEU A 164 8.57 8.36 -2.13
C LEU A 164 9.75 7.94 -3.01
N SER A 165 10.22 6.70 -2.87
CA SER A 165 11.28 6.13 -3.70
C SER A 165 10.80 5.57 -5.05
N ASP A 166 9.49 5.48 -5.28
CA ASP A 166 8.97 4.95 -6.55
C ASP A 166 9.27 5.91 -7.70
N TYR A 167 10.12 5.43 -8.60
CA TYR A 167 10.33 6.02 -9.92
C TYR A 167 9.46 5.33 -10.97
N GLY A 168 9.41 4.00 -10.96
CA GLY A 168 8.97 3.21 -12.11
C GLY A 168 7.50 3.36 -12.45
N ALA A 169 6.59 3.21 -11.48
CA ALA A 169 5.16 3.32 -11.75
C ALA A 169 4.76 4.78 -12.03
N SER A 170 5.30 5.70 -11.25
CA SER A 170 5.07 7.15 -11.40
C SER A 170 5.51 7.67 -12.76
N ALA A 171 6.73 7.33 -13.20
CA ALA A 171 7.25 7.75 -14.51
C ALA A 171 6.48 7.10 -15.67
N TYR A 172 6.15 5.81 -15.57
CA TYR A 172 5.38 5.12 -16.61
C TYR A 172 3.98 5.74 -16.82
N LEU A 173 3.29 6.07 -15.74
CA LEU A 173 1.95 6.68 -15.79
C LEU A 173 1.99 8.21 -15.99
N GLY A 174 3.19 8.80 -16.18
CA GLY A 174 3.35 10.21 -16.52
C GLY A 174 3.12 11.20 -15.38
N VAL A 175 3.24 10.76 -14.12
CA VAL A 175 3.09 11.62 -12.94
C VAL A 175 4.46 12.05 -12.43
N ASP A 176 4.67 13.37 -12.38
CA ASP A 176 5.94 13.99 -12.02
C ASP A 176 6.12 14.03 -10.47
N THR A 177 6.30 12.86 -9.83
CA THR A 177 6.71 12.79 -8.41
C THR A 177 8.14 13.29 -8.20
N PHE A 178 8.59 13.47 -6.94
CA PHE A 178 9.97 13.86 -6.63
C PHE A 178 10.97 12.90 -7.28
N SER A 179 10.77 11.59 -7.12
CA SER A 179 11.64 10.57 -7.71
C SER A 179 11.60 10.61 -9.24
N ALA A 180 10.42 10.69 -9.85
CA ALA A 180 10.30 10.86 -11.30
C ALA A 180 11.00 12.14 -11.80
N GLY A 181 10.82 13.25 -11.09
CA GLY A 181 11.41 14.55 -11.39
C GLY A 181 12.94 14.55 -11.30
N ILE A 182 13.53 13.86 -10.31
CA ILE A 182 14.99 13.70 -10.18
C ILE A 182 15.57 13.06 -11.46
N PHE A 183 14.98 11.94 -11.90
CA PHE A 183 15.42 11.22 -13.09
C PHE A 183 15.17 12.02 -14.37
N LYS A 184 14.01 12.66 -14.49
CA LYS A 184 13.67 13.54 -15.63
C LYS A 184 14.66 14.69 -15.78
N LEU A 185 15.04 15.34 -14.68
CA LEU A 185 16.02 16.42 -14.70
C LEU A 185 17.40 15.91 -15.11
N TRP A 186 17.79 14.75 -14.60
CA TRP A 186 19.10 14.19 -14.87
C TRP A 186 19.25 13.65 -16.29
N TYR A 187 18.33 12.77 -16.72
CA TYR A 187 18.40 12.08 -18.02
C TYR A 187 17.81 12.90 -19.16
N ASP A 188 16.60 13.42 -19.02
CA ASP A 188 15.89 14.04 -20.15
C ASP A 188 16.36 15.49 -20.38
N LEU A 189 16.65 16.21 -19.29
CA LEU A 189 17.01 17.62 -19.33
C LEU A 189 18.51 17.88 -19.16
N ASN A 190 19.32 16.85 -18.89
CA ASN A 190 20.77 16.95 -18.62
C ASN A 190 21.14 17.99 -17.53
N ASP A 191 20.23 18.28 -16.59
CA ASP A 191 20.42 19.21 -15.47
C ASP A 191 20.81 18.45 -14.20
N SER A 192 22.09 18.07 -14.14
CA SER A 192 22.66 17.35 -13.00
C SER A 192 22.68 18.17 -11.71
N TYR A 193 22.77 19.51 -11.83
CA TYR A 193 22.80 20.39 -10.66
C TYR A 193 21.45 20.41 -9.94
N SER A 194 20.37 20.68 -10.67
CA SER A 194 19.02 20.72 -10.10
C SER A 194 18.57 19.33 -9.62
N SER A 195 18.94 18.27 -10.33
CA SER A 195 18.68 16.88 -9.89
C SER A 195 19.36 16.58 -8.55
N SER A 196 20.62 16.95 -8.36
CA SER A 196 21.35 16.75 -7.10
C SER A 196 20.73 17.50 -5.93
N VAL A 197 20.27 18.73 -6.14
CA VAL A 197 19.54 19.52 -5.13
C VAL A 197 18.24 18.81 -4.73
N LEU A 198 17.48 18.33 -5.71
CA LEU A 198 16.21 17.64 -5.49
C LEU A 198 16.40 16.30 -4.75
N SER A 199 17.45 15.54 -5.10
CA SER A 199 17.85 14.33 -4.38
C SER A 199 18.23 14.63 -2.93
N GLY A 200 18.97 15.72 -2.67
CA GLY A 200 19.32 16.14 -1.31
C GLY A 200 18.09 16.46 -0.45
N ILE A 201 17.09 17.14 -1.03
CA ILE A 201 15.82 17.45 -0.36
C ILE A 201 15.05 16.16 -0.04
N LEU A 202 14.92 15.25 -1.01
CA LEU A 202 14.23 13.98 -0.82
C LEU A 202 14.92 13.12 0.25
N MET A 203 16.24 13.04 0.22
CA MET A 203 17.04 12.28 1.17
C MET A 203 16.88 12.81 2.61
N LEU A 204 16.86 14.15 2.78
CA LEU A 204 16.55 14.77 4.06
C LEU A 204 15.15 14.38 4.55
N PHE A 205 14.15 14.37 3.67
CA PHE A 205 12.79 13.96 4.02
C PHE A 205 12.72 12.49 4.44
N VAL A 206 13.37 11.59 3.70
CA VAL A 206 13.47 10.16 4.06
C VAL A 206 14.14 9.98 5.43
N PHE A 207 15.23 10.68 5.71
CA PHE A 207 15.86 10.62 7.03
C PHE A 207 14.96 11.13 8.17
N LEU A 208 14.17 12.18 7.94
CA LEU A 208 13.18 12.64 8.91
C LEU A 208 12.14 11.56 9.20
N ILE A 209 11.63 10.89 8.16
CA ILE A 209 10.65 9.80 8.30
C ILE A 209 11.28 8.62 9.06
N MET A 210 12.52 8.24 8.74
CA MET A 210 13.25 7.18 9.43
C MET A 210 13.50 7.54 10.91
N TYR A 211 13.86 8.79 11.20
CA TYR A 211 14.03 9.27 12.57
C TYR A 211 12.72 9.22 13.36
N VAL A 212 11.60 9.61 12.75
CA VAL A 212 10.27 9.50 13.34
C VAL A 212 9.92 8.04 13.63
N ASP A 213 10.18 7.11 12.70
CA ASP A 213 9.96 5.67 12.92
C ASP A 213 10.81 5.15 14.10
N TYR A 214 12.10 5.50 14.12
CA TYR A 214 13.04 5.11 15.18
C TYR A 214 12.58 5.61 16.55
N TYR A 215 12.24 6.89 16.66
CA TYR A 215 11.77 7.48 17.91
C TYR A 215 10.46 6.85 18.38
N TYR A 216 9.53 6.60 17.45
CA TYR A 216 8.24 5.99 17.77
C TYR A 216 8.39 4.54 18.27
N LYS A 217 9.28 3.76 17.65
CA LYS A 217 9.63 2.39 18.06
C LYS A 217 10.31 2.32 19.42
N ASN A 218 11.14 3.30 19.78
CA ASN A 218 11.83 3.33 21.08
C ASN A 218 10.90 3.72 22.24
N LYS A 219 9.93 4.60 21.99
CA LYS A 219 9.01 5.11 23.03
C LYS A 219 7.92 4.10 23.39
N HIS A 220 7.41 3.39 22.40
CA HIS A 220 6.48 2.29 22.61
C HIS A 220 7.29 1.02 22.70
N HIS A 221 7.55 0.51 23.92
CA HIS A 221 8.15 -0.81 24.10
C HIS A 221 7.25 -1.86 23.43
N TYR A 222 7.46 -2.13 22.15
CA TYR A 222 6.93 -3.31 21.50
C TYR A 222 7.64 -4.47 22.18
N SER A 223 7.02 -5.02 23.20
CA SER A 223 7.25 -6.40 23.54
C SER A 223 6.75 -7.20 22.36
N PHE A 224 7.58 -7.33 21.32
CA PHE A 224 7.54 -8.44 20.40
C PHE A 224 7.84 -9.67 21.25
N ASN A 225 6.84 -10.10 22.03
CA ASN A 225 6.95 -11.25 22.89
C ASN A 225 7.07 -12.45 21.94
N GLN A 226 8.31 -12.81 21.64
CA GLN A 226 8.69 -14.04 20.95
C GLN A 226 8.28 -15.28 21.77
N ASN A 227 7.95 -15.07 23.04
CA ASN A 227 7.48 -16.11 23.93
C ASN A 227 6.02 -16.45 23.63
N LEU A 228 5.88 -17.50 22.81
CA LEU A 228 4.69 -18.33 22.59
C LEU A 228 3.39 -17.56 22.50
N ALA A 229 2.92 -17.38 21.27
CA ALA A 229 1.50 -17.33 20.97
C ALA A 229 0.81 -18.52 21.64
N LEU A 230 0.30 -18.32 22.86
CA LEU A 230 -0.80 -19.11 23.39
C LEU A 230 -1.84 -19.11 22.28
N PHE A 231 -2.12 -20.28 21.72
CA PHE A 231 -2.99 -20.45 20.56
C PHE A 231 -4.31 -19.71 20.76
N ILE A 232 -4.40 -18.47 20.29
CA ILE A 232 -5.65 -17.71 20.33
C ILE A 232 -6.53 -18.32 19.25
N LYS A 233 -7.54 -19.08 19.70
CA LYS A 233 -8.51 -19.72 18.82
C LYS A 233 -9.27 -18.62 18.06
N LYS A 234 -9.07 -18.57 16.73
CA LYS A 234 -9.79 -17.64 15.85
C LYS A 234 -11.31 -17.77 16.05
N ARG A 235 -12.01 -16.65 16.00
CA ARG A 235 -13.46 -16.59 16.25
C ARG A 235 -14.21 -17.04 15.00
N LYS A 236 -15.17 -17.96 15.14
CA LYS A 236 -16.04 -18.34 14.02
C LYS A 236 -17.08 -17.25 13.77
N LEU A 237 -17.25 -16.86 12.51
CA LEU A 237 -18.29 -15.93 12.08
C LEU A 237 -19.58 -16.68 11.69
N ASN A 238 -20.70 -15.97 11.63
CA ASN A 238 -21.92 -16.49 10.99
C ASN A 238 -21.63 -16.85 9.51
N PRO A 239 -22.31 -17.85 8.91
CA PRO A 239 -22.03 -18.30 7.55
C PRO A 239 -21.99 -17.18 6.50
N ILE A 240 -22.95 -16.25 6.55
CA ILE A 240 -23.01 -15.08 5.66
C ILE A 240 -21.77 -14.19 5.84
N LYS A 241 -21.36 -13.93 7.08
CA LYS A 241 -20.17 -13.11 7.38
C LYS A 241 -18.87 -13.80 6.99
N GLN A 242 -18.82 -15.15 7.04
CA GLN A 242 -17.69 -15.91 6.54
C GLN A 242 -17.55 -15.74 5.02
N ILE A 243 -18.65 -15.85 4.28
CA ILE A 243 -18.66 -15.66 2.83
C ILE A 243 -18.24 -14.24 2.46
N LEU A 244 -18.82 -13.21 3.11
CA LEU A 244 -18.45 -11.81 2.86
C LEU A 244 -16.96 -11.54 3.14
N SER A 245 -16.43 -12.08 4.25
CA SER A 245 -15.01 -11.92 4.58
C SER A 245 -14.09 -12.63 3.58
N CYS A 246 -14.51 -13.81 3.10
CA CYS A 246 -13.81 -14.56 2.07
C CYS A 246 -13.80 -13.79 0.74
N ILE A 247 -14.96 -13.30 0.28
CA ILE A 247 -15.09 -12.53 -0.96
C ILE A 247 -14.23 -11.27 -0.89
N TYR A 248 -14.28 -10.54 0.23
CA TYR A 248 -13.50 -9.32 0.40
C TYR A 248 -11.99 -9.59 0.32
N CYS A 249 -11.47 -10.54 1.11
CA CYS A 249 -10.05 -10.87 1.08
C CYS A 249 -9.62 -11.47 -0.26
N PHE A 250 -10.48 -12.27 -0.89
CA PHE A 250 -10.22 -12.81 -2.22
C PHE A 250 -10.17 -11.71 -3.27
N MET A 251 -11.07 -10.72 -3.23
CA MET A 251 -11.06 -9.59 -4.15
C MET A 251 -9.75 -8.81 -4.07
N ILE A 252 -9.26 -8.53 -2.85
CA ILE A 252 -7.98 -7.83 -2.66
C ILE A 252 -6.82 -8.65 -3.26
N ALA A 253 -6.76 -9.96 -2.96
CA ALA A 253 -5.72 -10.83 -3.51
C ALA A 253 -5.86 -11.01 -5.04
N PHE A 254 -7.08 -11.02 -5.54
CA PHE A 254 -7.39 -11.18 -6.96
C PHE A 254 -6.89 -9.97 -7.74
N VAL A 255 -7.29 -8.78 -7.30
CA VAL A 255 -6.84 -7.52 -7.90
C VAL A 255 -5.32 -7.42 -7.73
N GLY A 256 -4.77 -7.54 -6.53
CA GLY A 256 -3.34 -7.27 -6.30
C GLY A 256 -2.35 -8.27 -6.86
N PHE A 257 -2.76 -9.50 -7.17
CA PHE A 257 -1.81 -10.52 -7.63
C PHE A 257 -2.38 -11.47 -8.68
N ILE A 258 -3.52 -12.11 -8.44
CA ILE A 258 -4.01 -13.20 -9.30
C ILE A 258 -4.29 -12.70 -10.71
N LEU A 259 -5.04 -11.58 -10.85
CA LEU A 259 -5.36 -10.99 -12.14
C LEU A 259 -4.07 -10.54 -12.87
N PRO A 260 -3.16 -9.76 -12.26
CA PRO A 260 -1.92 -9.39 -12.91
C PRO A 260 -1.04 -10.58 -13.32
N PHE A 261 -0.94 -11.58 -12.46
CA PHE A 261 -0.15 -12.78 -12.72
C PHE A 261 -0.70 -13.57 -13.90
N ILE A 262 -2.01 -13.80 -13.97
CA ILE A 262 -2.65 -14.47 -15.11
C ILE A 262 -2.39 -13.69 -16.40
N TRP A 263 -2.47 -12.36 -16.35
CA TRP A 263 -2.23 -11.52 -17.52
C TRP A 263 -0.80 -11.60 -18.03
N LEU A 264 0.18 -11.58 -17.12
CA LEU A 264 1.60 -11.76 -17.45
C LEU A 264 1.87 -13.14 -18.07
N VAL A 265 1.26 -14.20 -17.54
CA VAL A 265 1.36 -15.55 -18.12
C VAL A 265 0.73 -15.59 -19.51
N TYR A 266 -0.43 -14.94 -19.70
CA TYR A 266 -1.09 -14.87 -21.00
C TYR A 266 -0.21 -14.18 -22.06
N TRP A 267 0.38 -13.02 -21.73
CA TRP A 267 1.32 -12.34 -22.62
C TRP A 267 2.55 -13.19 -22.92
N GLY A 268 3.16 -13.80 -21.89
CA GLY A 268 4.33 -14.65 -22.07
C GLY A 268 4.09 -15.90 -22.95
N LEU A 269 2.85 -16.40 -23.01
CA LEU A 269 2.49 -17.52 -23.89
C LEU A 269 2.13 -17.08 -25.32
N LYS A 270 1.69 -15.84 -25.52
CA LYS A 270 1.27 -15.31 -26.82
C LYS A 270 2.44 -14.79 -27.66
N ASP A 271 3.53 -14.39 -27.00
CA ASP A 271 4.75 -13.91 -27.65
C ASP A 271 5.67 -15.05 -28.17
N HIS A 272 5.20 -16.31 -28.10
CA HIS A 272 5.80 -17.50 -28.71
C HIS A 272 4.94 -18.01 -29.87
#